data_AF-A0A8R7VI29-F1
#
_entry.id   AF-A0A8R7VI29-F1
#
_cell.length_a   1.000
_cell.length_b   1.000
_cell.length_c   1.000
_cell.angle_alpha   90.00
_cell.angle_beta   90.00
_cell.angle_gamma   90.00
#
_symmetry.space_group_name_H-M   'P 1'
#
loop_
_entity.id
_entity.type
_entity.pdbx_description
1 polymer ?
#
loop_
_entity_poly.entity_id
_entity_poly.type
_entity_poly.pdbx_seq_one_letter_code
_entity_poly.pdbx_strand_id
1 'polypeptide(L)'
;MGLLTQAYGASGPPKRYAAAQLTEVDGGRRFLLRRFSSESGDWEELVLPSPMPPHRRMYMIHEVLDFGGRLWWVDVSWGAICVDPFSDRPELCPVELPAHSMLPDQLAESEMRRLIKHRHMGVSAGRLLFAEVDPFHIRSFTPDTTRAAAGRCSTRCRLIFCLVEVMPRRCLLLLLSIHWTPTCCISTWTELISASTCPGRG
;
A
#
# COMPACT_ATOMS: atom_id res chain seq x y z
N MET A 1 6.63 -4.47 -10.14
CA MET A 1 7.21 -3.22 -10.65
C MET A 1 6.21 -2.10 -10.39
N GLY A 2 6.64 -0.96 -9.85
CA GLY A 2 5.82 0.22 -9.64
C GLY A 2 6.07 1.28 -10.71
N LEU A 3 5.11 2.18 -10.87
CA LEU A 3 5.18 3.33 -11.78
C LEU A 3 4.80 4.57 -10.98
N LEU A 4 5.63 5.61 -11.04
CA LEU A 4 5.36 6.91 -10.44
C LEU A 4 5.33 7.95 -11.55
N THR A 5 4.28 8.78 -11.57
CA THR A 5 4.15 9.90 -12.50
C THR A 5 4.12 11.21 -11.73
N GLN A 6 4.71 12.27 -12.30
CA GLN A 6 4.67 13.61 -11.71
C GLN A 6 4.19 14.62 -12.76
N ALA A 7 3.12 15.35 -12.41
CA ALA A 7 2.60 16.48 -13.15
C ALA A 7 2.79 17.76 -12.34
N TYR A 8 3.24 18.84 -12.97
CA TYR A 8 3.41 20.17 -12.33
C TYR A 8 2.18 21.09 -12.51
N GLY A 9 1.03 20.54 -12.92
CA GLY A 9 -0.17 21.32 -13.22
C GLY A 9 -1.43 20.46 -13.40
N ALA A 10 -2.58 21.12 -13.55
CA ALA A 10 -3.90 20.47 -13.51
C ALA A 10 -4.34 19.81 -14.84
N SER A 11 -3.61 19.98 -15.94
CA SER A 11 -3.98 19.39 -17.23
C SER A 11 -2.77 19.21 -18.15
N GLY A 12 -2.54 17.98 -18.61
CA GLY A 12 -1.48 17.59 -19.54
C GLY A 12 -0.90 16.19 -19.25
N PRO A 13 -0.15 15.58 -20.19
CA PRO A 13 0.60 14.35 -19.92
C PRO A 13 1.61 14.57 -18.79
N PRO A 14 1.97 13.52 -18.03
CA PRO A 14 2.96 13.66 -16.96
C PRO A 14 4.27 14.19 -17.52
N LYS A 15 4.88 15.16 -16.83
CA LYS A 15 6.14 15.78 -17.26
C LYS A 15 7.29 14.78 -17.18
N ARG A 16 7.25 13.92 -16.16
CA ARG A 16 8.18 12.82 -15.98
C ARG A 16 7.52 11.64 -15.32
N TYR A 17 8.06 10.46 -15.58
CA TYR A 17 7.66 9.21 -14.96
C TYR A 17 8.88 8.34 -14.67
N ALA A 18 8.75 7.49 -13.66
CA ALA A 18 9.76 6.51 -13.33
C ALA A 18 9.10 5.16 -13.07
N ALA A 19 9.71 4.10 -13.56
CA ALA A 19 9.33 2.73 -13.22
C ALA A 19 10.41 2.13 -12.35
N ALA A 20 10.05 1.41 -11.29
CA ALA A 20 11.04 0.75 -10.45
C ALA A 20 10.60 -0.62 -9.96
N GLN A 21 11.59 -1.47 -9.73
CA GLN A 21 11.46 -2.77 -9.09
C GLN A 21 12.47 -2.88 -7.96
N LEU A 22 12.02 -3.39 -6.83
CA LEU A 22 12.85 -3.75 -5.70
C LEU A 22 12.86 -5.27 -5.57
N THR A 23 14.04 -5.85 -5.46
CA THR A 23 14.23 -7.30 -5.32
C THR A 23 15.23 -7.57 -4.21
N GLU A 24 14.97 -8.55 -3.35
CA GLU A 24 15.95 -9.00 -2.36
C GLU A 24 17.13 -9.68 -3.04
N VAL A 25 18.34 -9.39 -2.57
CA VAL A 25 19.57 -10.07 -2.95
C VAL A 25 20.38 -10.45 -1.72
N ASP A 26 21.38 -11.32 -1.88
CA ASP A 26 22.26 -11.79 -0.80
C ASP A 26 21.53 -12.33 0.44
N GLY A 27 20.45 -13.08 0.20
CA GLY A 27 19.64 -13.67 1.26
C GLY A 27 18.90 -12.63 2.12
N GLY A 28 18.56 -11.46 1.57
CA GLY A 28 17.81 -10.40 2.25
C GLY A 28 18.68 -9.35 2.95
N ARG A 29 20.01 -9.45 2.82
CA ARG A 29 20.95 -8.47 3.40
C ARG A 29 21.03 -7.17 2.61
N ARG A 30 20.68 -7.22 1.32
CA ARG A 30 20.70 -6.09 0.41
C ARG A 30 19.48 -6.15 -0.51
N PHE A 31 19.13 -5.03 -1.11
CA PHE A 31 18.13 -4.97 -2.17
C PHE A 31 18.76 -4.46 -3.45
N LEU A 32 18.35 -5.04 -4.57
CA LEU A 32 18.58 -4.52 -5.90
C LEU A 32 17.39 -3.63 -6.27
N LEU A 33 17.65 -2.33 -6.42
CA LEU A 33 16.73 -1.37 -7.01
C LEU A 33 17.05 -1.25 -8.50
N ARG A 34 16.12 -1.71 -9.35
CA ARG A 34 16.15 -1.46 -10.80
C ARG A 34 15.18 -0.34 -11.09
N ARG A 35 15.65 0.76 -11.67
CA ARG A 35 14.79 1.92 -11.96
C ARG A 35 15.01 2.44 -13.37
N PHE A 36 13.94 2.93 -13.97
CA PHE A 36 13.93 3.69 -15.20
C PHE A 36 13.44 5.09 -14.88
N SER A 37 14.08 6.11 -15.47
CA SER A 37 13.59 7.49 -15.45
C SER A 37 13.34 7.98 -16.87
N SER A 38 12.20 8.64 -17.09
CA SER A 38 11.93 9.31 -18.36
C SER A 38 12.88 10.47 -18.65
N GLU A 39 13.57 11.00 -17.64
CA GLU A 39 14.52 12.11 -17.80
C GLU A 39 15.86 11.65 -18.37
N SER A 40 16.37 10.50 -17.92
CA SER A 40 17.58 9.89 -18.49
C SER A 40 17.29 9.00 -19.69
N GLY A 41 16.10 8.38 -19.75
CA GLY A 41 15.75 7.41 -20.77
C GLY A 41 16.39 6.03 -20.57
N ASP A 42 17.06 5.80 -19.44
CA ASP A 42 17.88 4.62 -19.18
C ASP A 42 17.44 3.85 -17.92
N TRP A 43 17.79 2.57 -17.90
CA TRP A 43 17.70 1.72 -16.71
C TRP A 43 18.98 1.81 -15.88
N GLU A 44 18.81 2.00 -14.58
CA GLU A 44 19.87 1.98 -13.58
C GLU A 44 19.64 0.85 -12.58
N GLU A 45 20.73 0.21 -12.17
CA GLU A 45 20.73 -0.83 -11.13
C GLU A 45 21.56 -0.38 -9.94
N LEU A 46 20.94 -0.32 -8.76
CA LEU A 46 21.61 0.05 -7.53
C LEU A 46 21.44 -1.05 -6.48
N VAL A 47 22.54 -1.48 -5.87
CA VAL A 47 22.51 -2.40 -4.73
C VAL A 47 22.57 -1.57 -3.44
N LEU A 48 21.50 -1.63 -2.66
CA LEU A 48 21.31 -0.84 -1.45
C LEU A 48 21.30 -1.75 -0.20
N PRO A 49 21.81 -1.28 0.95
CA PRO A 49 21.76 -2.06 2.19
C PRO A 49 20.31 -2.26 2.64
N SER A 50 19.99 -3.46 3.14
CA SER A 50 18.66 -3.75 3.65
C SER A 50 18.36 -2.91 4.91
N PRO A 51 17.23 -2.18 4.96
CA PRO A 51 16.78 -1.51 6.17
C PRO A 51 16.03 -2.45 7.13
N MET A 52 15.88 -3.73 6.76
CA MET A 52 15.13 -4.71 7.55
C MET A 52 15.92 -5.19 8.76
N PRO A 53 15.26 -5.58 9.86
CA PRO A 53 15.89 -6.27 10.95
C PRO A 53 16.68 -7.51 10.47
N PRO A 54 17.80 -7.86 11.13
CA PRO A 54 18.56 -9.06 10.77
C PRO A 54 17.67 -10.30 10.69
N HIS A 55 17.92 -11.15 9.68
CA HIS A 55 17.18 -12.39 9.42
C HIS A 55 15.73 -12.24 8.96
N ARG A 56 15.21 -11.00 8.88
CA ARG A 56 13.89 -10.75 8.30
C ARG A 56 13.99 -10.54 6.80
N ARG A 57 13.08 -11.18 6.08
CA ARG A 57 12.87 -11.02 4.63
C ARG A 57 11.53 -10.35 4.37
N MET A 58 11.46 -9.62 3.28
CA MET A 58 10.31 -8.87 2.84
C MET A 58 9.47 -9.68 1.86
N TYR A 59 8.21 -9.92 2.20
CA TYR A 59 7.26 -10.61 1.32
C TYR A 59 6.52 -9.62 0.40
N MET A 60 7.19 -9.23 -0.69
CA MET A 60 6.73 -8.19 -1.64
C MET A 60 5.72 -8.69 -2.70
N ILE A 61 4.64 -9.35 -2.28
CA ILE A 61 3.55 -9.76 -3.21
C ILE A 61 2.48 -8.68 -3.38
N HIS A 62 2.38 -7.78 -2.41
CA HIS A 62 1.49 -6.64 -2.48
C HIS A 62 1.85 -5.74 -3.67
N GLU A 63 0.85 -5.12 -4.30
CA GLU A 63 1.11 -4.14 -5.35
C GLU A 63 1.99 -2.99 -4.85
N VAL A 64 2.79 -2.43 -5.75
CA VAL A 64 3.66 -1.30 -5.44
C VAL A 64 2.82 -0.04 -5.50
N LEU A 65 2.76 0.70 -4.40
CA LEU A 65 1.94 1.91 -4.30
C LEU A 65 2.73 3.14 -4.73
N ASP A 66 2.06 4.10 -5.36
CA ASP A 66 2.57 5.44 -5.60
C ASP A 66 1.95 6.42 -4.59
N PHE A 67 2.77 6.92 -3.66
CA PHE A 67 2.27 7.82 -2.64
C PHE A 67 3.34 8.81 -2.18
N GLY A 68 2.95 10.09 -2.09
CA GLY A 68 3.83 11.15 -1.59
C GLY A 68 5.11 11.33 -2.42
N GLY A 69 5.03 11.11 -3.74
CA GLY A 69 6.19 11.19 -4.64
C GLY A 69 7.18 10.03 -4.49
N ARG A 70 6.77 8.92 -3.89
CA ARG A 70 7.60 7.73 -3.65
C ARG A 70 6.86 6.47 -4.11
N LEU A 71 7.64 5.45 -4.43
CA LEU A 71 7.15 4.09 -4.63
C LEU A 71 7.29 3.29 -3.35
N TRP A 72 6.29 2.48 -3.02
CA TRP A 72 6.19 1.74 -1.77
C TRP A 72 6.04 0.25 -2.04
N TRP A 73 7.00 -0.54 -1.57
CA TRP A 73 6.90 -2.00 -1.50
C TRP A 73 6.36 -2.37 -0.13
N VAL A 74 5.34 -3.22 -0.07
CA VAL A 74 4.61 -3.50 1.17
C VAL A 74 4.83 -4.95 1.60
N ASP A 75 5.11 -5.12 2.89
CA ASP A 75 5.03 -6.39 3.61
C ASP A 75 4.01 -6.24 4.75
N VAL A 76 2.82 -6.82 4.57
CA VAL A 76 1.71 -6.67 5.52
C VAL A 76 1.95 -7.30 6.90
N SER A 77 3.05 -8.02 7.10
CA SER A 77 3.47 -8.52 8.41
C SER A 77 4.35 -7.53 9.18
N TRP A 78 4.95 -6.55 8.49
CA TRP A 78 6.00 -5.70 9.05
C TRP A 78 5.82 -4.21 8.78
N GLY A 79 5.48 -3.82 7.55
CA GLY A 79 5.49 -2.43 7.12
C GLY A 79 5.65 -2.27 5.61
N ALA A 80 6.39 -1.24 5.22
CA ALA A 80 6.74 -0.97 3.84
C ALA A 80 8.15 -0.39 3.74
N ILE A 81 8.76 -0.51 2.58
CA ILE A 81 9.95 0.22 2.20
C ILE A 81 9.54 1.17 1.09
N CYS A 82 9.86 2.46 1.23
CA CYS A 82 9.60 3.44 0.19
C CYS A 82 10.87 4.08 -0.35
N VAL A 83 10.84 4.46 -1.63
CA VAL A 83 11.96 5.04 -2.37
C VAL A 83 11.44 6.15 -3.26
N ASP A 84 12.17 7.27 -3.31
CA ASP A 84 11.99 8.25 -4.38
C ASP A 84 12.78 7.78 -5.62
N PRO A 85 12.10 7.32 -6.69
CA PRO A 85 12.78 6.81 -7.87
C PRO A 85 13.45 7.90 -8.72
N PHE A 86 13.20 9.19 -8.44
CA PHE A 86 13.84 10.32 -9.14
C PHE A 86 15.06 10.88 -8.40
N SER A 87 15.34 10.44 -7.17
CA SER A 87 16.48 10.93 -6.40
C SER A 87 17.81 10.49 -7.02
N ASP A 88 18.79 11.38 -7.16
CA ASP A 88 20.15 11.00 -7.60
C ASP A 88 20.82 10.02 -6.62
N ARG A 89 20.39 10.02 -5.35
CA ARG A 89 20.84 9.11 -4.30
C ARG A 89 19.63 8.46 -3.65
N PRO A 90 19.07 7.40 -4.24
CA PRO A 90 17.89 6.74 -3.68
C PRO A 90 18.24 6.08 -2.35
N GLU A 91 17.41 6.35 -1.33
CA GLU A 91 17.49 5.71 -0.02
C GLU A 91 16.29 4.79 0.19
N LEU A 92 16.53 3.62 0.80
CA LEU A 92 15.45 2.75 1.25
C LEU A 92 14.92 3.28 2.59
N CYS A 93 13.70 3.81 2.59
CA CYS A 93 13.06 4.35 3.78
C CYS A 93 12.10 3.31 4.39
N PRO A 94 12.45 2.69 5.53
CA PRO A 94 11.55 1.78 6.24
C PRO A 94 10.40 2.53 6.89
N VAL A 95 9.19 1.98 6.77
CA VAL A 95 8.00 2.44 7.48
C VAL A 95 7.32 1.25 8.14
N GLU A 96 7.48 1.19 9.46
CA GLU A 96 6.98 0.10 10.29
C GLU A 96 5.47 0.20 10.53
N LEU A 97 4.80 -0.94 10.64
CA LEU A 97 3.45 -1.00 11.20
C LEU A 97 3.50 -0.66 12.71
N PRO A 98 2.39 -0.22 13.30
CA PRO A 98 2.24 -0.13 14.75
C PRO A 98 2.61 -1.47 15.41
N ALA A 99 3.22 -1.38 16.60
CA ALA A 99 3.75 -2.54 17.31
C ALA A 99 2.73 -3.67 17.54
N HIS A 100 1.44 -3.36 17.65
CA HIS A 100 0.38 -4.37 17.83
C HIS A 100 -0.01 -5.12 16.55
N SER A 101 0.34 -4.57 15.38
CA SER A 101 0.11 -5.19 14.06
C SER A 101 1.37 -5.85 13.51
N MET A 102 2.54 -5.38 13.91
CA MET A 102 3.82 -5.95 13.50
C MET A 102 3.99 -7.37 14.05
N LEU A 103 4.45 -8.29 13.19
CA LEU A 103 4.72 -9.68 13.56
C LEU A 103 6.23 -9.88 13.67
N PRO A 104 6.77 -10.34 14.80
CA PRO A 104 8.21 -10.34 15.07
C PRO A 104 8.96 -11.37 14.21
N ASP A 105 8.34 -12.51 13.92
CA ASP A 105 8.99 -13.63 13.25
C ASP A 105 8.80 -13.61 11.72
N GLN A 106 9.73 -14.26 11.03
CA GLN A 106 9.56 -14.56 9.61
C GLN A 106 8.46 -15.58 9.44
N LEU A 107 7.41 -15.20 8.72
CA LEU A 107 6.31 -16.10 8.42
C LEU A 107 6.58 -16.97 7.22
N ALA A 108 6.00 -18.18 7.24
CA ALA A 108 5.96 -19.04 6.09
C ALA A 108 5.09 -18.43 4.99
N GLU A 109 5.35 -18.80 3.74
CA GLU A 109 4.60 -18.28 2.60
C GLU A 109 3.09 -18.51 2.71
N SER A 110 2.68 -19.68 3.21
CA SER A 110 1.27 -20.03 3.42
C SER A 110 0.59 -19.12 4.44
N GLU A 111 1.31 -18.68 5.48
CA GLU A 111 0.82 -17.75 6.50
C GLU A 111 0.70 -16.34 5.93
N MET A 112 1.70 -15.89 5.16
CA MET A 112 1.64 -14.61 4.45
C MET A 112 0.46 -14.54 3.49
N ARG A 113 0.20 -15.61 2.72
CA ARG A 113 -0.97 -15.71 1.83
C ARG A 113 -2.31 -15.66 2.57
N ARG A 114 -2.34 -16.02 3.86
CA ARG A 114 -3.53 -15.85 4.70
C ARG A 114 -3.63 -14.42 5.22
N LEU A 115 -2.51 -13.82 5.64
CA LEU A 115 -2.48 -12.44 6.13
C LEU A 115 -2.93 -11.42 5.10
N ILE A 116 -2.50 -11.54 3.84
CA ILE A 116 -2.88 -10.60 2.77
C ILE A 116 -4.40 -10.56 2.50
N LYS A 117 -5.16 -11.57 2.96
CA LYS A 117 -6.64 -11.58 2.84
C LYS A 117 -7.32 -10.66 3.85
N HIS A 118 -6.60 -10.33 4.92
CA HIS A 118 -7.12 -9.61 6.08
C HIS A 118 -6.32 -8.34 6.38
N ARG A 119 -5.23 -8.08 5.64
CA ARG A 119 -4.37 -6.92 5.80
C ARG A 119 -4.05 -6.31 4.45
N HIS A 120 -4.15 -5.00 4.35
CA HIS A 120 -3.92 -4.27 3.11
C HIS A 120 -3.35 -2.89 3.39
N MET A 121 -2.46 -2.40 2.52
CA MET A 121 -2.00 -1.02 2.54
C MET A 121 -2.39 -0.35 1.22
N GLY A 122 -3.06 0.79 1.28
CA GLY A 122 -3.53 1.46 0.07
C GLY A 122 -3.73 2.95 0.30
N VAL A 123 -4.01 3.69 -0.78
CA VAL A 123 -4.31 5.12 -0.70
C VAL A 123 -5.82 5.32 -0.71
N SER A 124 -6.34 6.02 0.28
CA SER A 124 -7.76 6.37 0.38
C SER A 124 -7.93 7.80 0.88
N ALA A 125 -8.76 8.58 0.20
CA ALA A 125 -8.96 10.02 0.45
C ALA A 125 -7.63 10.79 0.57
N GLY A 126 -6.70 10.52 -0.36
CA GLY A 126 -5.38 11.18 -0.41
C GLY A 126 -4.42 10.81 0.72
N ARG A 127 -4.71 9.77 1.51
CA ARG A 127 -3.88 9.31 2.62
C ARG A 127 -3.48 7.85 2.42
N LEU A 128 -2.22 7.54 2.71
CA LEU A 128 -1.78 6.16 2.84
C LEU A 128 -2.39 5.57 4.10
N LEU A 129 -3.08 4.45 3.97
CA LEU A 129 -3.72 3.73 5.06
C LEU A 129 -3.28 2.28 5.03
N PHE A 130 -3.05 1.74 6.21
CA PHE A 130 -3.07 0.30 6.41
C PHE A 130 -4.38 -0.08 7.12
N ALA A 131 -4.96 -1.19 6.69
CA ALA A 131 -6.15 -1.75 7.31
C ALA A 131 -5.93 -3.21 7.68
N GLU A 132 -6.42 -3.59 8.86
CA GLU A 132 -6.67 -4.97 9.25
C GLU A 132 -8.18 -5.21 9.32
N VAL A 133 -8.63 -6.29 8.71
CA VAL A 133 -10.04 -6.68 8.64
C VAL A 133 -10.20 -8.06 9.25
N ASP A 134 -10.88 -8.11 10.39
CA ASP A 134 -11.43 -9.34 10.95
C ASP A 134 -12.96 -9.34 10.79
N PRO A 135 -13.67 -10.48 10.95
CA PRO A 135 -15.11 -10.56 10.70
C PRO A 135 -15.97 -9.56 11.49
N PHE A 136 -15.44 -8.95 12.55
CA PHE A 136 -16.18 -8.08 13.45
C PHE A 136 -15.58 -6.67 13.58
N HIS A 137 -14.36 -6.44 13.08
CA HIS A 137 -13.65 -5.18 13.25
C HIS A 137 -12.81 -4.82 12.02
N ILE A 138 -12.80 -3.52 11.73
CA ILE A 138 -11.81 -2.90 10.86
C ILE A 138 -10.93 -2.02 11.75
N ARG A 139 -9.62 -2.28 11.73
CA ARG A 139 -8.61 -1.39 12.32
C ARG A 139 -7.88 -0.70 11.19
N SER A 140 -7.78 0.62 11.23
CA SER A 140 -7.02 1.38 10.23
C SER A 140 -6.07 2.38 10.87
N PHE A 141 -4.93 2.60 10.23
CA PHE A 141 -3.98 3.63 10.65
C PHE A 141 -3.28 4.25 9.45
N THR A 142 -2.86 5.48 9.62
CA THR A 142 -1.97 6.17 8.68
C THR A 142 -0.53 5.84 9.08
N PRO A 143 0.25 5.16 8.23
CA PRO A 143 1.66 4.93 8.51
C PRO A 143 2.39 6.27 8.64
N ASP A 144 3.24 6.42 9.66
CA ASP A 144 4.03 7.63 9.83
C ASP A 144 5.14 7.67 8.79
N THR A 145 5.07 8.65 7.89
CA THR A 145 6.06 8.82 6.82
C THR A 145 7.25 9.70 7.23
N THR A 146 7.16 10.33 8.41
CA THR A 146 8.23 11.12 9.04
C THR A 146 9.00 10.22 10.00
N ARG A 147 10.34 10.18 9.91
CA ARG A 147 11.24 9.41 10.80
C ARG A 147 11.05 9.75 12.29
N ALA A 148 10.01 9.24 12.92
CA ALA A 148 9.81 9.11 14.37
C ALA A 148 8.41 8.53 14.60
N ALA A 149 8.35 7.40 15.31
CA ALA A 149 7.15 6.67 15.67
C ALA A 149 6.13 7.54 16.43
N ALA A 150 4.87 7.55 15.96
CA ALA A 150 3.65 7.69 16.77
C ALA A 150 2.42 7.44 15.88
N GLY A 151 2.14 6.17 15.56
CA GLY A 151 1.01 5.80 14.70
C GLY A 151 -0.29 6.38 15.25
N ARG A 152 -0.89 7.32 14.52
CA ARG A 152 -2.21 7.86 14.89
C ARG A 152 -3.29 6.87 14.49
N CYS A 153 -3.92 6.27 15.50
CA CYS A 153 -5.07 5.39 15.33
C CYS A 153 -6.29 6.23 14.90
N SER A 154 -6.77 6.02 13.68
CA SER A 154 -8.06 6.57 13.26
C SER A 154 -9.15 5.52 13.51
N THR A 155 -9.95 5.80 14.53
CA THR A 155 -11.34 5.35 14.74
C THR A 155 -11.58 3.83 14.79
N ARG A 156 -11.87 3.33 16.01
CA ARG A 156 -12.57 2.06 16.22
C ARG A 156 -14.03 2.24 15.77
N CYS A 157 -14.31 2.11 14.47
CA CYS A 157 -15.69 2.05 14.01
C CYS A 157 -16.29 0.71 14.46
N ARG A 158 -17.20 0.75 15.44
CA ARG A 158 -18.22 -0.30 15.57
C ARG A 158 -19.17 -0.12 14.38
N LEU A 159 -18.78 -0.66 13.23
CA LEU A 159 -19.73 -0.85 12.15
C LEU A 159 -20.66 -1.98 12.57
N ILE A 160 -21.87 -1.57 12.98
CA ILE A 160 -23.05 -2.42 12.97
C ILE A 160 -23.17 -2.94 11.53
N PHE A 161 -22.99 -4.25 11.36
CA PHE A 161 -23.44 -5.08 10.24
C PHE A 161 -23.85 -4.33 8.96
N CYS A 162 -22.96 -4.28 7.96
CA CYS A 162 -23.39 -4.46 6.57
C CYS A 162 -23.00 -5.87 6.17
N LEU A 163 -24.01 -6.75 6.22
CA LEU A 163 -23.97 -8.19 5.95
C LEU A 163 -23.16 -8.53 4.69
N VAL A 164 -22.13 -9.38 4.86
CA VAL A 164 -21.93 -10.50 3.94
C VAL A 164 -22.39 -11.74 4.70
N GLU A 165 -23.70 -11.95 4.72
CA GLU A 165 -24.27 -13.21 5.16
C GLU A 165 -23.89 -14.27 4.11
N VAL A 166 -23.01 -15.17 4.51
CA VAL A 166 -22.87 -16.47 3.86
C VAL A 166 -24.10 -17.28 4.24
N MET A 167 -25.15 -17.31 3.42
CA MET A 167 -26.17 -18.37 3.34
C MET A 167 -27.03 -18.22 2.05
N PRO A 168 -27.74 -19.27 1.61
CA PRO A 168 -27.88 -19.58 0.19
C PRO A 168 -29.22 -19.15 -0.41
N ARG A 169 -29.21 -19.02 -1.74
CA ARG A 169 -30.35 -18.93 -2.66
C ARG A 169 -30.99 -17.55 -2.82
N ARG A 170 -30.64 -16.96 -3.98
CA ARG A 170 -31.47 -16.09 -4.84
C ARG A 170 -32.14 -14.90 -4.13
N CYS A 171 -31.51 -13.73 -4.22
CA CYS A 171 -32.00 -12.62 -5.04
C CYS A 171 -31.02 -11.44 -5.06
N LEU A 172 -31.12 -10.69 -6.15
CA LEU A 172 -30.25 -9.64 -6.67
C LEU A 172 -29.91 -8.53 -5.63
N LEU A 173 -28.62 -8.33 -5.33
CA LEU A 173 -28.08 -7.09 -4.76
C LEU A 173 -26.79 -6.75 -5.50
N LEU A 174 -26.60 -5.48 -5.87
CA LEU A 174 -25.48 -5.00 -6.68
C LEU A 174 -24.14 -5.44 -6.07
N LEU A 175 -23.55 -6.47 -6.69
CA LEU A 175 -22.15 -6.83 -6.54
C LEU A 175 -21.33 -5.72 -7.17
N LEU A 176 -20.78 -4.82 -6.36
CA LEU A 176 -19.48 -4.24 -6.69
C LEU A 176 -18.49 -5.39 -6.52
N SER A 177 -18.34 -6.18 -7.58
CA SER A 177 -17.39 -7.26 -7.67
C SER A 177 -16.01 -6.72 -7.28
N ILE A 178 -15.56 -7.13 -6.10
CA ILE A 178 -14.16 -7.13 -5.76
C ILE A 178 -13.53 -8.26 -6.60
N HIS A 179 -13.40 -8.03 -7.90
CA HIS A 179 -12.63 -8.87 -8.80
C HIS A 179 -11.17 -8.41 -8.72
N TRP A 180 -10.42 -9.01 -7.80
CA TRP A 180 -8.96 -8.98 -7.83
C TRP A 180 -8.47 -9.94 -8.91
N THR A 181 -8.54 -9.50 -10.17
CA THR A 181 -7.75 -10.12 -11.24
C THR A 181 -6.37 -9.46 -11.25
N PRO A 182 -5.27 -10.21 -11.35
CA PRO A 182 -3.90 -9.69 -11.19
C PRO A 182 -3.38 -8.97 -12.45
N THR A 183 -4.24 -8.32 -13.23
CA THR A 183 -3.87 -7.73 -14.51
C THR A 183 -4.62 -6.44 -14.78
N CYS A 184 -3.84 -5.48 -15.28
CA CYS A 184 -4.18 -4.11 -15.71
C CYS A 184 -4.16 -3.00 -14.65
N CYS A 185 -3.06 -2.26 -14.78
CA CYS A 185 -2.76 -0.90 -14.39
C CYS A 185 -3.90 0.12 -14.52
N ILE A 186 -3.68 1.24 -13.81
CA ILE A 186 -4.35 2.55 -13.89
C ILE A 186 -5.60 2.64 -13.01
N SER A 187 -5.45 3.24 -11.84
CA SER A 187 -6.58 3.68 -11.00
C SER A 187 -6.46 5.18 -10.69
N THR A 188 -6.99 6.00 -11.59
CA THR A 188 -7.54 7.30 -11.22
C THR A 188 -8.94 7.09 -10.63
N TRP A 189 -9.12 7.45 -9.36
CA TRP A 189 -10.43 7.47 -8.70
C TRP A 189 -10.98 8.91 -8.74
N THR A 190 -12.13 9.11 -9.39
CA THR A 190 -12.88 10.38 -9.35
C THR A 190 -14.11 10.19 -8.45
N GLU A 191 -14.22 11.01 -7.42
CA GLU A 191 -15.36 11.01 -6.49
C GLU A 191 -16.61 11.65 -7.12
N LEU A 192 -17.77 11.02 -6.95
CA LEU A 192 -19.07 11.68 -7.00
C LEU A 192 -19.65 11.71 -5.59
N ILE A 193 -19.48 12.85 -4.92
CA ILE A 193 -20.19 13.19 -3.69
C ILE A 193 -21.54 13.79 -4.11
N SER A 194 -22.64 13.20 -3.65
CA SER A 194 -23.89 13.95 -3.48
C SER A 194 -24.36 13.77 -2.04
N ALA A 195 -24.20 14.85 -1.28
CA ALA A 195 -24.74 14.99 0.06
C ALA A 195 -26.26 15.18 -0.04
N SER A 196 -27.04 14.42 0.74
CA SER A 196 -28.39 14.82 1.09
C SER A 196 -28.47 15.06 2.60
N THR A 197 -28.80 16.29 2.93
CA THR A 197 -28.96 16.87 4.26
C THR A 197 -30.15 16.23 4.97
N CYS A 198 -29.98 15.83 6.24
CA CYS A 198 -31.10 15.48 7.11
C CYS A 198 -31.87 16.76 7.51
N PRO A 199 -33.21 16.84 7.37
CA PRO A 199 -33.97 17.86 8.08
C PRO A 199 -34.18 17.43 9.54
N GLY A 200 -33.98 18.38 10.44
CA GLY A 200 -34.12 18.23 11.87
C GLY A 200 -35.55 18.06 12.35
N ARG A 201 -35.65 17.74 13.64
CA ARG A 201 -36.86 17.52 14.44
C ARG A 201 -37.86 18.67 14.34
N GLY A 202 -39.14 18.30 14.29
CA GLY A 202 -40.32 19.05 14.73
C GLY A 202 -41.30 18.05 15.31
#